data_AF-K5DHH4-F1
#
_entry.id   AF-K5DHH4-F1
#
_cell.length_a   1.000
_cell.length_b   1.000
_cell.length_c   1.000
_cell.angle_alpha   90.00
_cell.angle_beta   90.00
_cell.angle_gamma   90.00
#
_symmetry.space_group_name_H-M   'P 1'
#
loop_
_entity.id
_entity.type
_entity.pdbx_description
1 polymer ?
#
loop_
_entity_poly.entity_id
_entity_poly.type
_entity_poly.pdbx_seq_one_letter_code
_entity_poly.pdbx_strand_id
1 'polypeptide(L)'
;MTRNQSRDIGEFMTNHSSLKCLVAMVLTLGWAGISAVSAQGLMDIEEPPVSYSDTVEDNRVSRLIAKIQSKEVRLDYSKPRGHLESLLEALDIPVSSQTLVFSKTSMQVQHISRSNPRAIYFNDDTYVGWVRGSSLVEVSTADSKLGAAFYTVDMKPWRAKMTRSDYDCLGCHATSMTGGLPGHMIRSVSPFHDGGINAQFPSHVTSDSSPFAERWGGWYVTGNHGSMQHMGNAFLRGNTLDLRRSGNVTDLEDRFDTSGYLLPTSDIAALMVLGHQTSVHNVFVKADFTVRKLEYDRAQRLAKGQSTSETDDKELSMQIAQAARQVLKAILFCDEEPLESPIETAGEFVHEFEARGPIDSKGRSLRKFDLQTRLFRYPCSFLVYTEAFDALQPTLRTAILTQLRTILTAETVPDQYSHLNATTRAELHEILSETLTGY
;
A
#
# COMPACT_ATOMS: atom_id res chain seq x y z
N MET A 1 -25.56 -65.66 17.82
CA MET A 1 -25.92 -65.38 19.23
C MET A 1 -26.22 -63.89 19.30
N THR A 2 -27.38 -63.35 19.63
CA THR A 2 -28.65 -63.85 20.17
C THR A 2 -29.67 -62.72 19.97
N ARG A 3 -30.86 -63.04 19.41
CA ARG A 3 -32.23 -62.67 19.84
C ARG A 3 -32.43 -61.32 20.58
N ASN A 4 -33.51 -60.54 20.41
CA ASN A 4 -34.87 -60.82 19.94
C ASN A 4 -35.66 -59.48 19.84
N GLN A 5 -36.64 -59.43 18.90
CA GLN A 5 -38.07 -59.03 19.04
C GLN A 5 -38.49 -57.85 19.95
N SER A 6 -39.57 -57.08 19.73
CA SER A 6 -40.55 -56.82 18.66
C SER A 6 -41.72 -56.03 19.30
N ARG A 7 -42.51 -55.32 18.48
CA ARG A 7 -43.93 -54.93 18.68
C ARG A 7 -44.27 -53.77 19.63
N ASP A 8 -45.36 -53.03 19.48
CA ASP A 8 -46.35 -52.66 18.44
C ASP A 8 -47.45 -51.86 19.20
N ILE A 9 -48.51 -51.44 18.49
CA ILE A 9 -49.77 -50.80 18.94
C ILE A 9 -49.68 -49.26 18.85
N GLY A 10 -50.48 -48.55 18.04
CA GLY A 10 -51.70 -48.90 17.32
C GLY A 10 -52.77 -47.83 17.59
N GLU A 11 -52.98 -46.95 16.61
CA GLU A 11 -54.24 -46.37 16.10
C GLU A 11 -55.45 -46.08 17.02
N PHE A 12 -56.04 -44.87 16.91
CA PHE A 12 -57.49 -44.74 16.59
C PHE A 12 -57.84 -43.37 15.96
N MET A 13 -58.68 -43.45 14.95
CA MET A 13 -59.19 -42.42 14.02
C MET A 13 -60.19 -41.45 14.66
N THR A 14 -60.34 -40.24 14.09
CA THR A 14 -61.67 -39.72 13.71
C THR A 14 -61.58 -38.68 12.60
N ASN A 15 -62.50 -38.83 11.65
CA ASN A 15 -62.75 -38.07 10.44
C ASN A 15 -63.88 -37.05 10.69
N HIS A 16 -63.85 -35.85 10.10
CA HIS A 16 -64.97 -35.21 9.38
C HIS A 16 -64.93 -33.66 9.30
N SER A 17 -65.07 -33.22 8.04
CA SER A 17 -65.95 -32.16 7.54
C SER A 17 -65.47 -30.70 7.46
N SER A 18 -65.59 -30.23 6.22
CA SER A 18 -65.49 -28.88 5.68
C SER A 18 -66.39 -27.85 6.36
N LEU A 19 -65.87 -26.63 6.58
CA LEU A 19 -66.67 -25.41 6.45
C LEU A 19 -65.81 -24.20 6.08
N LYS A 20 -66.31 -23.44 5.10
CA LYS A 20 -65.73 -22.23 4.52
C LYS A 20 -65.71 -21.09 5.55
N CYS A 21 -64.61 -20.34 5.63
CA CYS A 21 -64.66 -18.93 5.99
C CYS A 21 -63.56 -18.15 5.29
N LEU A 22 -63.99 -17.22 4.45
CA LEU A 22 -63.19 -16.12 3.91
C LEU A 22 -62.58 -15.32 5.07
N VAL A 23 -61.27 -15.07 5.01
CA VAL A 23 -60.69 -13.83 5.53
C VAL A 23 -59.75 -13.32 4.44
N ALA A 24 -60.26 -12.39 3.64
CA ALA A 24 -59.46 -11.56 2.77
C ALA A 24 -58.85 -10.45 3.65
N MET A 25 -57.54 -10.51 3.89
CA MET A 25 -56.80 -9.40 4.48
C MET A 25 -55.84 -8.86 3.42
N VAL A 26 -56.26 -7.75 2.82
CA VAL A 26 -55.46 -6.92 1.91
C VAL A 26 -54.30 -6.36 2.72
N LEU A 27 -53.09 -6.89 2.49
CA LEU A 27 -51.84 -6.28 2.94
C LEU A 27 -51.31 -5.40 1.81
N THR A 28 -51.62 -4.11 1.92
CA THR A 28 -50.94 -3.03 1.22
C THR A 28 -49.45 -3.09 1.55
N LEU A 29 -48.64 -3.69 0.68
CA LEU A 29 -47.19 -3.52 0.73
C LEU A 29 -46.86 -2.08 0.36
N GLY A 30 -46.58 -1.27 1.37
CA GLY A 30 -45.90 0.01 1.19
C GLY A 30 -44.54 -0.25 0.54
N TRP A 31 -44.35 0.33 -0.64
CA TRP A 31 -43.03 0.57 -1.22
C TRP A 31 -42.25 1.51 -0.29
N ALA A 32 -41.59 0.94 0.72
CA ALA A 32 -40.44 1.57 1.34
C ALA A 32 -39.24 1.25 0.43
N GLY A 33 -38.74 2.27 -0.25
CA GLY A 33 -37.58 2.18 -1.12
C GLY A 33 -36.40 1.58 -0.37
N ILE A 34 -36.08 0.33 -0.71
CA ILE A 34 -34.75 -0.21 -0.47
C ILE A 34 -33.88 0.53 -1.47
N SER A 35 -33.23 1.60 -1.03
CA SER A 35 -32.06 2.12 -1.73
C SER A 35 -31.12 0.94 -1.87
N ALA A 36 -30.99 0.43 -3.09
CA ALA A 36 -29.94 -0.49 -3.44
C ALA A 36 -28.63 0.23 -3.17
N VAL A 37 -28.05 -0.01 -2.00
CA VAL A 37 -26.63 0.18 -1.79
C VAL A 37 -26.00 -0.73 -2.82
N SER A 38 -25.60 -0.16 -3.95
CA SER A 38 -24.73 -0.83 -4.90
C SER A 38 -23.51 -1.26 -4.10
N ALA A 39 -23.43 -2.56 -3.81
CA ALA A 39 -22.15 -3.18 -3.57
C ALA A 39 -21.36 -2.95 -4.85
N GLN A 40 -20.53 -1.92 -4.87
CA GLN A 40 -19.52 -1.75 -5.90
C GLN A 40 -18.67 -3.03 -5.82
N GLY A 41 -18.94 -3.96 -6.74
CA GLY A 41 -18.15 -5.17 -6.87
C GLY A 41 -16.69 -4.75 -7.03
N LEU A 42 -15.78 -5.55 -6.46
CA LEU A 42 -14.35 -5.41 -6.74
C LEU A 42 -14.17 -5.29 -8.26
N MET A 43 -13.41 -4.29 -8.70
CA MET A 43 -13.10 -4.14 -10.12
C MET A 43 -12.37 -5.40 -10.59
N ASP A 44 -12.88 -6.03 -11.65
CA ASP A 44 -12.15 -7.09 -12.33
C ASP A 44 -11.04 -6.45 -13.16
N ILE A 45 -9.79 -6.69 -12.75
CA ILE A 45 -8.61 -6.08 -13.36
C ILE A 45 -8.23 -6.74 -14.69
N GLU A 46 -8.75 -7.93 -14.99
CA GLU A 46 -8.51 -8.61 -16.28
C GLU A 46 -9.47 -8.13 -17.37
N GLU A 47 -10.56 -7.45 -17.00
CA GLU A 47 -11.50 -6.84 -17.93
C GLU A 47 -11.09 -5.41 -18.32
N PRO A 48 -11.51 -4.91 -19.49
CA PRO A 48 -11.36 -3.50 -19.83
C PRO A 48 -12.00 -2.57 -18.78
N PRO A 49 -11.37 -1.42 -18.49
CA PRO A 49 -10.28 -0.80 -19.25
C PRO A 49 -8.86 -1.16 -18.79
N VAL A 50 -8.71 -2.07 -17.81
CA VAL A 50 -7.39 -2.37 -17.22
C VAL A 50 -6.70 -3.50 -17.99
N SER A 51 -7.38 -4.63 -18.19
CA SER A 51 -6.83 -5.82 -18.87
C SER A 51 -5.39 -6.12 -18.43
N TYR A 52 -5.20 -6.28 -17.12
CA TYR A 52 -3.90 -6.22 -16.44
C TYR A 52 -2.85 -7.12 -17.08
N SER A 53 -3.17 -8.38 -17.34
CA SER A 53 -2.22 -9.34 -17.92
C SER A 53 -1.80 -8.99 -19.36
N ASP A 54 -2.69 -8.37 -20.13
CA ASP A 54 -2.46 -8.02 -21.54
C ASP A 54 -1.86 -6.60 -21.71
N THR A 55 -1.97 -5.77 -20.67
CA THR A 55 -1.47 -4.40 -20.69
C THR A 55 0.06 -4.36 -20.61
N VAL A 56 0.68 -3.73 -21.61
CA VAL A 56 2.13 -3.52 -21.67
C VAL A 56 2.57 -2.50 -20.61
N GLU A 57 3.46 -2.94 -19.73
CA GLU A 57 4.07 -2.12 -18.68
C GLU A 57 4.88 -0.93 -19.22
N ASP A 58 4.88 0.18 -18.48
CA ASP A 58 5.75 1.33 -18.74
C ASP A 58 6.16 1.96 -17.41
N ASN A 59 7.28 1.49 -16.89
CA ASN A 59 7.77 1.83 -15.57
C ASN A 59 9.30 1.75 -15.51
N ARG A 60 9.89 2.06 -14.36
CA ARG A 60 11.35 2.06 -14.17
C ARG A 60 11.97 0.69 -14.48
N VAL A 61 11.31 -0.39 -14.07
CA VAL A 61 11.81 -1.75 -14.22
C VAL A 61 11.76 -2.20 -15.68
N SER A 62 10.66 -1.94 -16.38
CA SER A 62 10.53 -2.28 -17.82
C SER A 62 11.55 -1.54 -18.68
N ARG A 63 11.83 -0.27 -18.35
CA ARG A 63 12.90 0.53 -18.98
C ARG A 63 14.29 -0.03 -18.66
N LEU A 64 14.56 -0.49 -17.44
CA LEU A 64 15.82 -1.17 -17.11
C LEU A 64 15.98 -2.49 -17.89
N ILE A 65 14.92 -3.28 -18.02
CA ILE A 65 14.91 -4.51 -18.81
C ILE A 65 15.32 -4.21 -20.25
N ALA A 66 14.73 -3.19 -20.87
CA ALA A 66 15.08 -2.77 -22.23
C ALA A 66 16.55 -2.37 -22.36
N LYS A 67 17.09 -1.62 -21.40
CA LYS A 67 18.53 -1.23 -21.36
C LYS A 67 19.48 -2.42 -21.20
N ILE A 68 19.11 -3.42 -20.42
CA ILE A 68 19.90 -4.65 -20.28
C ILE A 68 19.87 -5.45 -21.58
N GLN A 69 18.70 -5.55 -22.22
CA GLN A 69 18.55 -6.27 -23.51
C GLN A 69 19.31 -5.59 -24.64
N SER A 70 19.33 -4.26 -24.68
CA SER A 70 20.10 -3.46 -25.66
C SER A 70 21.60 -3.43 -25.36
N LYS A 71 22.05 -3.96 -24.20
CA LYS A 71 23.43 -3.91 -23.68
C LYS A 71 23.92 -2.49 -23.35
N GLU A 72 23.00 -1.55 -23.13
CA GLU A 72 23.31 -0.22 -22.61
C GLU A 72 23.72 -0.28 -21.14
N VAL A 73 23.07 -1.18 -20.37
CA VAL A 73 23.37 -1.42 -18.96
C VAL A 73 23.78 -2.88 -18.76
N ARG A 74 24.79 -3.09 -17.92
CA ARG A 74 25.19 -4.42 -17.44
C ARG A 74 25.14 -4.40 -15.92
N LEU A 75 24.53 -5.44 -15.34
CA LEU A 75 24.55 -5.64 -13.90
C LEU A 75 25.80 -6.44 -13.50
N ASP A 76 26.55 -5.89 -12.57
CA ASP A 76 27.77 -6.49 -12.05
C ASP A 76 27.48 -7.48 -10.92
N TYR A 77 28.21 -8.60 -10.95
CA TYR A 77 28.10 -9.65 -9.95
C TYR A 77 29.21 -9.53 -8.91
N SER A 78 28.84 -9.41 -7.64
CA SER A 78 29.77 -9.43 -6.51
C SER A 78 29.31 -10.44 -5.45
N LYS A 79 30.24 -11.20 -4.86
CA LYS A 79 29.91 -12.06 -3.71
C LYS A 79 29.93 -11.23 -2.42
N PRO A 80 29.05 -11.49 -1.44
CA PRO A 80 28.07 -12.59 -1.41
C PRO A 80 26.67 -12.23 -1.97
N ARG A 81 26.41 -10.98 -2.34
CA ARG A 81 25.05 -10.46 -2.60
C ARG A 81 24.60 -10.56 -4.08
N GLY A 82 25.45 -11.06 -4.94
CA GLY A 82 25.16 -11.27 -6.35
C GLY A 82 25.11 -9.94 -7.11
N HIS A 83 24.00 -9.69 -7.79
CA HIS A 83 23.80 -8.47 -8.58
C HIS A 83 23.11 -7.34 -7.79
N LEU A 84 22.93 -7.50 -6.47
CA LEU A 84 22.10 -6.61 -5.68
C LEU A 84 22.56 -5.15 -5.76
N GLU A 85 23.82 -4.86 -5.42
CA GLU A 85 24.35 -3.49 -5.42
C GLU A 85 24.18 -2.81 -6.79
N SER A 86 24.58 -3.50 -7.87
CA SER A 86 24.45 -2.98 -9.23
C SER A 86 23.00 -2.83 -9.68
N LEU A 87 22.10 -3.70 -9.21
CA LEU A 87 20.65 -3.60 -9.47
C LEU A 87 20.05 -2.38 -8.76
N LEU A 88 20.41 -2.15 -7.49
CA LEU A 88 19.94 -0.99 -6.73
C LEU A 88 20.44 0.31 -7.37
N GLU A 89 21.71 0.37 -7.78
CA GLU A 89 22.27 1.52 -8.48
C GLU A 89 21.55 1.77 -9.81
N ALA A 90 21.33 0.73 -10.63
CA ALA A 90 20.64 0.86 -11.91
C ALA A 90 19.17 1.29 -11.78
N LEU A 91 18.55 1.02 -10.62
CA LEU A 91 17.19 1.46 -10.29
C LEU A 91 17.17 2.79 -9.52
N ASP A 92 18.32 3.39 -9.20
CA ASP A 92 18.42 4.57 -8.33
C ASP A 92 17.71 4.36 -6.98
N ILE A 93 18.06 3.26 -6.32
CA ILE A 93 17.56 2.92 -4.99
C ILE A 93 18.66 3.15 -3.95
N PRO A 94 18.46 4.07 -2.99
CA PRO A 94 19.46 4.33 -1.96
C PRO A 94 19.58 3.14 -1.01
N VAL A 95 20.81 2.73 -0.69
CA VAL A 95 21.09 1.67 0.27
C VAL A 95 20.54 2.01 1.66
N SER A 96 20.52 3.30 2.03
CA SER A 96 19.97 3.81 3.28
C SER A 96 18.48 3.48 3.49
N SER A 97 17.73 3.16 2.43
CA SER A 97 16.33 2.71 2.51
C SER A 97 16.14 1.30 3.07
N GLN A 98 17.23 0.58 3.39
CA GLN A 98 17.17 -0.79 3.86
C GLN A 98 16.21 -0.93 5.05
N THR A 99 15.24 -1.81 4.90
CA THR A 99 14.39 -2.31 5.98
C THR A 99 14.43 -3.83 5.99
N LEU A 100 14.24 -4.44 7.16
CA LEU A 100 14.45 -5.87 7.37
C LEU A 100 13.18 -6.52 7.93
N VAL A 101 12.68 -7.53 7.22
CA VAL A 101 11.49 -8.31 7.59
C VAL A 101 11.89 -9.75 7.87
N PHE A 102 11.61 -10.22 9.09
CA PHE A 102 11.91 -11.58 9.51
C PHE A 102 10.67 -12.48 9.54
N SER A 103 9.47 -11.92 9.37
CA SER A 103 8.25 -12.72 9.23
C SER A 103 8.19 -13.43 7.89
N LYS A 104 7.68 -14.67 7.90
CA LYS A 104 7.48 -15.53 6.73
C LYS A 104 6.21 -15.11 5.97
N THR A 105 6.24 -13.92 5.38
CA THR A 105 5.11 -13.27 4.67
C THR A 105 5.43 -12.98 3.20
N SER A 106 6.30 -13.79 2.59
CA SER A 106 6.81 -13.66 1.22
C SER A 106 6.73 -14.99 0.49
N MET A 107 6.75 -14.99 -0.84
CA MET A 107 6.93 -16.22 -1.64
C MET A 107 8.21 -17.00 -1.25
N GLN A 108 9.21 -16.32 -0.67
CA GLN A 108 10.48 -16.92 -0.25
C GLN A 108 10.51 -17.39 1.22
N VAL A 109 9.36 -17.77 1.80
CA VAL A 109 9.23 -18.15 3.23
C VAL A 109 10.29 -19.13 3.76
N GLN A 110 10.81 -20.03 2.89
CA GLN A 110 11.79 -21.05 3.27
C GLN A 110 13.18 -20.47 3.57
N HIS A 111 13.48 -19.27 3.06
CA HIS A 111 14.74 -18.58 3.27
C HIS A 111 14.68 -17.54 4.39
N ILE A 112 13.49 -17.25 4.92
CA ILE A 112 13.28 -16.14 5.86
C ILE A 112 13.13 -16.67 7.29
N SER A 113 13.88 -16.05 8.19
CA SER A 113 13.77 -16.30 9.64
C SER A 113 14.26 -15.09 10.42
N ARG A 114 14.17 -15.14 11.75
CA ARG A 114 14.79 -14.13 12.63
C ARG A 114 16.29 -14.00 12.42
N SER A 115 17.01 -15.08 12.13
CA SER A 115 18.46 -15.04 11.88
C SER A 115 18.82 -14.79 10.40
N ASN A 116 17.84 -14.72 9.51
CA ASN A 116 18.02 -14.47 8.08
C ASN A 116 16.84 -13.63 7.55
N PRO A 117 16.68 -12.37 7.98
CA PRO A 117 15.61 -11.51 7.48
C PRO A 117 15.75 -11.24 5.99
N ARG A 118 14.62 -11.00 5.32
CA ARG A 118 14.58 -10.41 3.98
C ARG A 118 14.85 -8.92 4.08
N ALA A 119 15.72 -8.39 3.22
CA ALA A 119 15.92 -6.97 3.05
C ALA A 119 14.96 -6.41 2.00
N ILE A 120 14.33 -5.27 2.30
CA ILE A 120 13.58 -4.47 1.35
C ILE A 120 14.32 -3.13 1.19
N TYR A 121 14.62 -2.78 -0.05
CA TYR A 121 15.16 -1.47 -0.43
C TYR A 121 14.14 -0.77 -1.30
N PHE A 122 14.06 0.55 -1.24
CA PHE A 122 13.08 1.30 -2.03
C PHE A 122 13.55 2.70 -2.40
N ASN A 123 13.05 3.18 -3.52
CA ASN A 123 12.98 4.61 -3.83
C ASN A 123 11.51 5.02 -3.93
N ASP A 124 11.18 6.10 -4.62
CA ASP A 124 9.83 6.66 -4.64
C ASP A 124 8.81 5.79 -5.36
N ASP A 125 9.25 4.93 -6.29
CA ASP A 125 8.36 4.16 -7.17
C ASP A 125 8.63 2.64 -7.14
N THR A 126 9.85 2.21 -6.79
CA THR A 126 10.33 0.83 -6.93
C THR A 126 10.81 0.27 -5.60
N TYR A 127 10.52 -1.02 -5.38
CA TYR A 127 10.84 -1.79 -4.19
C TYR A 127 11.57 -3.07 -4.57
N VAL A 128 12.69 -3.37 -3.92
CA VAL A 128 13.53 -4.55 -4.18
C VAL A 128 13.63 -5.40 -2.92
N GLY A 129 13.14 -6.63 -2.99
CA GLY A 129 13.22 -7.64 -1.95
C GLY A 129 14.32 -8.66 -2.20
N TRP A 130 15.26 -8.77 -1.27
CA TRP A 130 16.40 -9.67 -1.34
C TRP A 130 16.53 -10.54 -0.08
N VAL A 131 16.80 -11.83 -0.27
CA VAL A 131 17.04 -12.77 0.84
C VAL A 131 18.41 -13.43 0.67
N ARG A 132 19.25 -13.34 1.69
CA ARG A 132 20.56 -14.00 1.70
C ARG A 132 20.40 -15.50 1.44
N GLY A 133 21.19 -16.00 0.49
CA GLY A 133 21.18 -17.41 0.09
C GLY A 133 20.11 -17.77 -0.95
N SER A 134 19.25 -16.84 -1.36
CA SER A 134 18.36 -17.00 -2.51
C SER A 134 19.03 -16.49 -3.78
N SER A 135 18.80 -17.17 -4.91
CA SER A 135 19.14 -16.66 -6.24
C SER A 135 18.01 -15.82 -6.85
N LEU A 136 16.91 -15.63 -6.13
CA LEU A 136 15.73 -14.89 -6.57
C LEU A 136 15.63 -13.55 -5.83
N VAL A 137 15.49 -12.48 -6.60
CA VAL A 137 15.08 -11.17 -6.08
C VAL A 137 13.68 -10.85 -6.56
N GLU A 138 12.88 -10.32 -5.64
CA GLU A 138 11.53 -9.82 -5.89
C GLU A 138 11.63 -8.32 -6.17
N VAL A 139 10.96 -7.81 -7.20
CA VAL A 139 10.88 -6.37 -7.48
C VAL A 139 9.42 -6.01 -7.69
N SER A 140 8.97 -4.92 -7.07
CA SER A 140 7.67 -4.31 -7.40
C SER A 140 7.87 -2.84 -7.73
N THR A 141 7.01 -2.29 -8.57
CA THR A 141 7.05 -0.87 -8.95
C THR A 141 5.65 -0.34 -9.10
N ALA A 142 5.45 0.94 -8.74
CA ALA A 142 4.30 1.69 -9.19
C ALA A 142 4.33 1.80 -10.72
N ASP A 143 3.19 1.57 -11.35
CA ASP A 143 3.02 1.63 -12.80
C ASP A 143 1.70 2.35 -13.11
N SER A 144 1.76 3.30 -14.03
CA SER A 144 0.60 4.15 -14.34
C SER A 144 -0.56 3.37 -14.95
N LYS A 145 -0.33 2.20 -15.56
CA LYS A 145 -1.38 1.40 -16.22
C LYS A 145 -1.81 0.20 -15.39
N LEU A 146 -0.88 -0.39 -14.66
CA LEU A 146 -1.06 -1.63 -13.92
C LEU A 146 -1.31 -1.39 -12.42
N GLY A 147 -1.06 -0.18 -11.94
CA GLY A 147 -1.07 0.17 -10.53
C GLY A 147 0.19 -0.28 -9.82
N ALA A 148 0.29 -1.57 -9.49
CA ALA A 148 1.53 -2.20 -9.05
C ALA A 148 1.92 -3.30 -10.04
N ALA A 149 3.13 -3.23 -10.58
CA ALA A 149 3.71 -4.26 -11.43
C ALA A 149 4.80 -5.04 -10.67
N PHE A 150 4.83 -6.35 -10.86
CA PHE A 150 5.72 -7.26 -10.13
C PHE A 150 6.66 -7.99 -11.07
N TYR A 151 7.90 -8.16 -10.62
CA TYR A 151 8.97 -8.79 -11.37
C TYR A 151 9.79 -9.71 -10.47
N THR A 152 10.40 -10.70 -11.08
CA THR A 152 11.41 -11.55 -10.46
C THR A 152 12.73 -11.40 -11.18
N VAL A 153 13.83 -11.50 -10.43
CA VAL A 153 15.20 -11.47 -10.97
C VAL A 153 15.94 -12.74 -10.58
N ASP A 154 16.25 -13.57 -11.56
CA ASP A 154 17.13 -14.74 -11.41
C ASP A 154 18.60 -14.26 -11.45
N MET A 155 19.23 -14.18 -10.28
CA MET A 155 20.57 -13.63 -10.04
C MET A 155 21.68 -14.67 -10.25
N LYS A 156 21.81 -15.20 -11.47
CA LYS A 156 22.92 -16.09 -11.81
C LYS A 156 24.24 -15.31 -11.90
N PRO A 157 25.39 -15.90 -11.53
CA PRO A 157 26.69 -15.22 -11.59
C PRO A 157 27.05 -14.59 -12.94
N TRP A 158 26.59 -15.20 -14.03
CA TRP A 158 26.87 -14.74 -15.39
C TRP A 158 25.80 -13.83 -15.98
N ARG A 159 24.60 -13.75 -15.37
CA ARG A 159 23.49 -12.92 -15.87
C ARG A 159 22.38 -12.77 -14.83
N ALA A 160 21.87 -11.55 -14.67
CA ALA A 160 20.57 -11.30 -14.05
C ALA A 160 19.45 -11.38 -15.11
N LYS A 161 18.46 -12.26 -14.91
CA LYS A 161 17.28 -12.32 -15.79
C LYS A 161 16.06 -11.78 -15.06
N MET A 162 15.58 -10.62 -15.49
CA MET A 162 14.38 -9.99 -14.96
C MET A 162 13.16 -10.41 -15.80
N THR A 163 12.06 -10.80 -15.15
CA THR A 163 10.81 -11.24 -15.82
C THR A 163 9.61 -10.70 -15.04
N ARG A 164 8.60 -10.17 -15.74
CA ARG A 164 7.32 -9.81 -15.12
C ARG A 164 6.62 -11.05 -14.55
N SER A 165 5.95 -10.91 -13.42
CA SER A 165 5.31 -12.01 -12.70
C SER A 165 3.90 -11.57 -12.27
N ASP A 166 2.88 -12.03 -12.98
CA ASP A 166 1.51 -11.61 -12.74
C ASP A 166 0.82 -12.50 -11.69
N TYR A 167 0.38 -13.69 -12.09
CA TYR A 167 -0.47 -14.58 -11.27
C TYR A 167 0.05 -14.88 -9.87
N ASP A 168 1.34 -15.23 -9.74
CA ASP A 168 1.93 -15.62 -8.44
C ASP A 168 1.94 -14.46 -7.44
N CYS A 169 2.13 -13.23 -7.92
CA CYS A 169 2.22 -12.04 -7.07
C CYS A 169 0.82 -11.49 -6.74
N LEU A 170 -0.08 -11.45 -7.72
CA LEU A 170 -1.43 -10.91 -7.54
C LEU A 170 -2.26 -11.69 -6.51
N GLY A 171 -2.01 -12.99 -6.33
CA GLY A 171 -2.67 -13.79 -5.29
C GLY A 171 -2.50 -13.23 -3.86
N CYS A 172 -1.42 -12.48 -3.60
CA CYS A 172 -1.20 -11.79 -2.32
C CYS A 172 -1.34 -10.26 -2.41
N HIS A 173 -1.21 -9.68 -3.61
CA HIS A 173 -1.12 -8.24 -3.83
C HIS A 173 -2.36 -7.58 -4.46
N ALA A 174 -3.36 -8.36 -4.87
CA ALA A 174 -4.68 -7.88 -5.29
C ALA A 174 -5.76 -8.46 -4.36
N THR A 175 -5.66 -8.14 -3.07
CA THR A 175 -6.52 -8.69 -2.02
C THR A 175 -7.26 -7.57 -1.29
N SER A 176 -8.11 -7.91 -0.31
CA SER A 176 -8.75 -6.89 0.54
C SER A 176 -7.77 -5.94 1.23
N MET A 177 -6.52 -6.37 1.47
CA MET A 177 -5.47 -5.54 2.07
C MET A 177 -5.03 -4.37 1.17
N THR A 178 -5.23 -4.47 -0.14
CA THR A 178 -4.92 -3.44 -1.13
C THR A 178 -6.20 -2.86 -1.78
N GLY A 179 -7.36 -3.10 -1.17
CA GLY A 179 -8.65 -2.67 -1.71
C GLY A 179 -9.10 -3.46 -2.95
N GLY A 180 -8.53 -4.64 -3.17
CA GLY A 180 -8.86 -5.53 -4.28
C GLY A 180 -8.16 -5.21 -5.60
N LEU A 181 -7.21 -4.27 -5.58
CA LEU A 181 -6.44 -3.85 -6.75
C LEU A 181 -4.96 -4.22 -6.56
N PRO A 182 -4.18 -4.40 -7.64
CA PRO A 182 -2.74 -4.57 -7.57
C PRO A 182 -2.10 -3.44 -6.77
N GLY A 183 -1.49 -3.78 -5.64
CA GLY A 183 -0.99 -2.79 -4.69
C GLY A 183 0.17 -3.27 -3.84
N HIS A 184 0.71 -2.31 -3.10
CA HIS A 184 1.83 -2.49 -2.18
C HIS A 184 1.33 -2.53 -0.75
N MET A 185 1.97 -3.28 0.14
CA MET A 185 1.57 -3.29 1.55
C MET A 185 2.74 -3.61 2.48
N ILE A 186 2.74 -2.97 3.64
CA ILE A 186 3.52 -3.40 4.80
C ILE A 186 2.56 -4.12 5.75
N ARG A 187 2.82 -5.40 6.00
CA ARG A 187 2.05 -6.16 7.00
C ARG A 187 2.75 -6.14 8.34
N SER A 188 2.01 -5.76 9.38
CA SER A 188 2.39 -5.92 10.77
C SER A 188 1.64 -7.13 11.34
N VAL A 189 2.38 -8.13 11.82
CA VAL A 189 1.87 -9.43 12.26
C VAL A 189 2.39 -9.80 13.64
N SER A 190 1.84 -10.85 14.25
CA SER A 190 2.40 -11.47 15.45
C SER A 190 3.22 -12.71 15.08
N PRO A 191 4.55 -12.59 14.91
CA PRO A 191 5.38 -13.72 14.49
C PRO A 191 5.75 -14.62 15.68
N PHE A 192 5.86 -15.92 15.43
CA PHE A 192 6.57 -16.86 16.30
C PHE A 192 8.08 -16.59 16.27
N HIS A 193 8.81 -17.21 17.20
CA HIS A 193 10.28 -17.09 17.28
C HIS A 193 11.00 -17.51 15.99
N ASP A 194 10.42 -18.40 15.17
CA ASP A 194 11.01 -18.84 13.89
C ASP A 194 10.64 -17.92 12.70
N GLY A 195 9.83 -16.88 12.93
CA GLY A 195 9.30 -15.99 11.90
C GLY A 195 7.97 -16.45 11.29
N GLY A 196 7.46 -17.64 11.62
CA GLY A 196 6.12 -18.06 11.21
C GLY A 196 5.04 -17.13 11.76
N ILE A 197 3.92 -16.98 11.05
CA ILE A 197 2.83 -16.11 11.50
C ILE A 197 1.77 -16.91 12.27
N ASN A 198 1.23 -16.33 13.34
CA ASN A 198 0.04 -16.88 13.97
C ASN A 198 -1.22 -16.27 13.37
N ALA A 199 -1.94 -17.05 12.56
CA ALA A 199 -3.17 -16.59 11.88
C ALA A 199 -4.35 -16.29 12.83
N GLN A 200 -4.27 -16.70 14.11
CA GLN A 200 -5.29 -16.38 15.11
C GLN A 200 -5.12 -14.98 15.73
N PHE A 201 -3.96 -14.35 15.52
CA PHE A 201 -3.69 -13.00 16.02
C PHE A 201 -3.99 -11.96 14.92
N PRO A 202 -4.34 -10.73 15.31
CA PRO A 202 -4.53 -9.63 14.36
C PRO A 202 -3.31 -9.43 13.44
N SER A 203 -3.62 -9.12 12.19
CA SER A 203 -2.66 -8.67 11.17
C SER A 203 -3.13 -7.29 10.72
N HIS A 204 -2.23 -6.32 10.71
CA HIS A 204 -2.50 -4.94 10.32
C HIS A 204 -1.77 -4.61 9.01
N VAL A 205 -2.32 -3.68 8.24
CA VAL A 205 -1.60 -3.04 7.14
C VAL A 205 -1.10 -1.70 7.67
N THR A 206 0.22 -1.52 7.71
CA THR A 206 0.85 -0.35 8.31
C THR A 206 0.93 0.80 7.30
N SER A 207 0.46 1.97 7.73
CA SER A 207 0.52 3.28 7.06
C SER A 207 0.88 4.39 8.06
N ASP A 208 0.98 5.64 7.59
CA ASP A 208 1.12 6.83 8.45
C ASP A 208 -0.06 7.05 9.41
N SER A 209 -1.24 6.53 9.09
CA SER A 209 -2.45 6.61 9.93
C SER A 209 -2.65 5.46 10.91
N SER A 210 -1.77 4.45 10.87
CA SER A 210 -1.87 3.31 11.80
C SER A 210 -1.43 3.73 13.21
N PRO A 211 -2.12 3.31 14.29
CA PRO A 211 -1.62 3.53 15.64
C PRO A 211 -0.19 3.03 15.79
N PHE A 212 0.69 3.80 16.44
CA PHE A 212 2.12 3.45 16.53
C PHE A 212 2.34 2.07 17.17
N ALA A 213 1.50 1.72 18.14
CA ALA A 213 1.46 0.42 18.83
C ALA A 213 1.17 -0.79 17.94
N GLU A 214 0.56 -0.59 16.76
CA GLU A 214 0.21 -1.66 15.83
C GLU A 214 1.25 -1.85 14.72
N ARG A 215 2.31 -1.04 14.68
CA ARG A 215 3.27 -1.01 13.57
C ARG A 215 4.37 -2.07 13.69
N TRP A 216 4.79 -2.58 12.53
CA TRP A 216 6.05 -3.31 12.30
C TRP A 216 6.21 -4.69 12.94
N GLY A 217 5.15 -5.35 13.38
CA GLY A 217 5.22 -6.73 13.84
C GLY A 217 5.75 -7.65 12.74
N GLY A 218 6.82 -8.42 13.03
CA GLY A 218 7.53 -9.21 12.01
C GLY A 218 8.69 -8.50 11.31
N TRP A 219 8.93 -7.23 11.63
CA TRP A 219 10.03 -6.43 11.10
C TRP A 219 11.06 -6.13 12.19
N TYR A 220 12.31 -5.97 11.78
CA TYR A 220 13.32 -5.33 12.62
C TYR A 220 13.19 -3.81 12.51
N VAL A 221 13.36 -3.12 13.62
CA VAL A 221 13.26 -1.65 13.72
C VAL A 221 14.47 -1.14 14.47
N THR A 222 15.20 -0.21 13.88
CA THR A 222 16.31 0.48 14.54
C THR A 222 16.07 1.99 14.58
N GLY A 223 16.41 2.62 15.70
CA GLY A 223 16.17 4.01 16.02
C GLY A 223 15.56 4.18 17.41
N ASN A 224 15.61 5.40 17.94
CA ASN A 224 14.97 5.79 19.18
C ASN A 224 13.58 6.35 18.88
N HIS A 225 12.60 6.01 19.71
CA HIS A 225 11.21 6.47 19.59
C HIS A 225 10.62 6.84 20.97
N GLY A 226 11.48 7.08 21.96
CA GLY A 226 11.09 7.50 23.30
C GLY A 226 10.22 6.46 24.00
N SER A 227 9.06 6.90 24.49
CA SER A 227 8.13 6.07 25.26
C SER A 227 7.07 5.37 24.42
N MET A 228 6.96 5.71 23.12
CA MET A 228 5.99 5.06 22.23
C MET A 228 6.30 3.55 22.13
N GLN A 229 5.29 2.73 21.92
CA GLN A 229 5.46 1.27 21.78
C GLN A 229 5.12 0.86 20.35
N HIS A 230 5.81 -0.15 19.81
CA HIS A 230 5.52 -0.75 18.51
C HIS A 230 5.73 -2.28 18.56
N MET A 231 5.24 -3.01 17.56
CA MET A 231 5.37 -4.48 17.46
C MET A 231 6.69 -4.95 16.83
N GLY A 232 7.47 -4.04 16.24
CA GLY A 232 8.81 -4.33 15.70
C GLY A 232 9.74 -5.03 16.69
N ASN A 233 10.72 -5.79 16.19
CA ASN A 233 11.70 -6.58 16.95
C ASN A 233 11.10 -7.69 17.87
N ALA A 234 9.79 -7.75 18.03
CA ALA A 234 9.10 -8.64 18.96
C ALA A 234 8.66 -9.97 18.34
N PHE A 235 8.46 -10.98 19.17
CA PHE A 235 7.91 -12.27 18.78
C PHE A 235 7.06 -12.87 19.90
N LEU A 236 6.19 -13.81 19.55
CA LEU A 236 5.30 -14.48 20.47
C LEU A 236 6.08 -15.38 21.46
N ARG A 237 5.79 -15.24 22.75
CA ARG A 237 6.13 -16.20 23.80
C ARG A 237 4.83 -16.72 24.42
N GLY A 238 4.47 -17.96 24.07
CA GLY A 238 3.11 -18.45 24.33
C GLY A 238 2.11 -17.64 23.51
N ASN A 239 1.12 -17.05 24.18
CA ASN A 239 0.05 -16.26 23.54
C ASN A 239 0.22 -14.74 23.73
N THR A 240 1.43 -14.28 24.02
CA THR A 240 1.72 -12.85 24.24
C THR A 240 2.91 -12.42 23.40
N LEU A 241 2.78 -11.26 22.75
CA LEU A 241 3.89 -10.63 22.04
C LEU A 241 4.88 -10.05 23.05
N ASP A 242 6.13 -10.50 23.02
CA ASP A 242 7.16 -10.07 23.98
C ASP A 242 7.86 -8.79 23.52
N LEU A 243 7.46 -7.66 24.10
CA LEU A 243 7.99 -6.32 23.80
C LEU A 243 9.21 -5.91 24.65
N ARG A 244 9.69 -6.74 25.59
CA ARG A 244 10.71 -6.30 26.57
C ARG A 244 12.04 -5.87 25.96
N ARG A 245 12.36 -6.31 24.74
CA ARG A 245 13.57 -5.94 23.99
C ARG A 245 13.23 -5.34 22.61
N SER A 246 12.02 -4.78 22.45
CA SER A 246 11.57 -4.29 21.15
C SER A 246 11.95 -2.86 20.86
N GLY A 247 11.89 -1.97 21.85
CA GLY A 247 12.03 -0.53 21.62
C GLY A 247 13.47 0.00 21.71
N ASN A 248 13.69 1.16 21.11
CA ASN A 248 14.92 1.97 21.18
C ASN A 248 16.21 1.17 20.88
N VAL A 249 16.15 0.32 19.85
CA VAL A 249 17.26 -0.51 19.40
C VAL A 249 18.09 0.27 18.39
N THR A 250 19.41 0.41 18.57
CA THR A 250 20.26 1.22 17.68
C THR A 250 20.92 0.41 16.56
N ASP A 251 21.10 -0.89 16.74
CA ASP A 251 21.67 -1.82 15.77
C ASP A 251 21.10 -3.24 15.95
N LEU A 252 21.39 -4.14 15.01
CA LEU A 252 20.84 -5.50 15.00
C LEU A 252 21.89 -6.60 15.22
N GLU A 253 23.13 -6.25 15.58
CA GLU A 253 24.23 -7.22 15.67
C GLU A 253 24.00 -8.27 16.78
N ASP A 254 23.28 -7.90 17.84
CA ASP A 254 22.89 -8.81 18.91
C ASP A 254 21.59 -9.59 18.61
N ARG A 255 20.96 -9.36 17.45
CA ARG A 255 19.77 -10.06 16.97
C ARG A 255 20.13 -11.16 15.97
N PHE A 256 21.06 -10.89 15.04
CA PHE A 256 21.58 -11.84 14.05
C PHE A 256 22.89 -11.34 13.40
N ASP A 257 23.55 -12.17 12.60
CA ASP A 257 24.75 -11.78 11.83
C ASP A 257 24.41 -10.85 10.66
N THR A 258 24.76 -9.57 10.81
CA THR A 258 24.49 -8.48 9.87
C THR A 258 25.50 -8.37 8.72
N SER A 259 26.64 -9.09 8.76
CA SER A 259 27.75 -8.92 7.80
C SER A 259 27.39 -9.21 6.33
N GLY A 260 26.31 -9.98 6.12
CA GLY A 260 25.77 -10.29 4.79
C GLY A 260 24.92 -9.20 4.16
N TYR A 261 24.49 -8.20 4.93
CA TYR A 261 23.57 -7.13 4.50
C TYR A 261 24.35 -5.88 4.06
N LEU A 262 23.68 -4.93 3.41
CA LEU A 262 24.31 -3.67 3.02
C LEU A 262 24.42 -2.69 4.19
N LEU A 263 23.50 -2.77 5.14
CA LEU A 263 23.54 -2.05 6.41
C LEU A 263 23.26 -2.99 7.59
N PRO A 264 23.78 -2.69 8.80
CA PRO A 264 23.44 -3.43 10.02
C PRO A 264 22.10 -2.99 10.65
N THR A 265 21.37 -2.08 10.01
CA THR A 265 20.18 -1.41 10.54
C THR A 265 18.93 -1.61 9.67
N SER A 266 17.76 -1.28 10.24
CA SER A 266 16.45 -1.26 9.58
C SER A 266 15.72 -0.02 10.07
N ASP A 267 16.02 1.12 9.45
CA ASP A 267 15.77 2.45 10.01
C ASP A 267 14.27 2.74 10.20
N ILE A 268 13.92 3.26 11.37
CA ILE A 268 12.53 3.59 11.73
C ILE A 268 11.92 4.67 10.82
N ALA A 269 12.68 5.67 10.39
CA ALA A 269 12.18 6.67 9.45
C ALA A 269 11.97 6.07 8.06
N ALA A 270 12.86 5.15 7.62
CA ALA A 270 12.66 4.41 6.37
C ALA A 270 11.37 3.57 6.40
N LEU A 271 11.09 2.90 7.52
CA LEU A 271 9.84 2.16 7.72
C LEU A 271 8.59 3.06 7.73
N MET A 272 8.68 4.25 8.31
CA MET A 272 7.57 5.23 8.31
C MET A 272 7.30 5.75 6.90
N VAL A 273 8.35 6.12 6.14
CA VAL A 273 8.22 6.54 4.74
C VAL A 273 7.66 5.41 3.89
N LEU A 274 8.16 4.17 4.05
CA LEU A 274 7.65 3.01 3.33
C LEU A 274 6.14 2.80 3.57
N GLY A 275 5.69 2.98 4.82
CA GLY A 275 4.28 2.82 5.20
C GLY A 275 3.39 3.86 4.54
N HIS A 276 3.81 5.12 4.58
CA HIS A 276 3.13 6.20 3.88
C HIS A 276 3.10 5.96 2.36
N GLN A 277 4.26 5.66 1.77
CA GLN A 277 4.44 5.54 0.33
C GLN A 277 3.56 4.44 -0.28
N THR A 278 3.56 3.27 0.35
CA THR A 278 2.74 2.13 -0.12
C THR A 278 1.24 2.42 -0.02
N SER A 279 0.81 3.09 1.05
CA SER A 279 -0.58 3.52 1.23
C SER A 279 -1.02 4.51 0.15
N VAL A 280 -0.22 5.56 -0.12
CA VAL A 280 -0.54 6.58 -1.13
C VAL A 280 -0.56 6.00 -2.54
N HIS A 281 0.38 5.10 -2.90
CA HIS A 281 0.31 4.40 -4.18
C HIS A 281 -1.02 3.66 -4.35
N ASN A 282 -1.48 2.92 -3.34
CA ASN A 282 -2.75 2.21 -3.43
C ASN A 282 -3.95 3.17 -3.59
N VAL A 283 -3.91 4.34 -2.95
CA VAL A 283 -4.93 5.38 -3.10
C VAL A 283 -4.93 5.97 -4.51
N PHE A 284 -3.75 6.23 -5.10
CA PHE A 284 -3.63 6.66 -6.49
C PHE A 284 -4.24 5.61 -7.44
N VAL A 285 -3.85 4.34 -7.31
CA VAL A 285 -4.39 3.25 -8.14
C VAL A 285 -5.90 3.16 -8.04
N LYS A 286 -6.44 3.18 -6.83
CA LYS A 286 -7.90 3.09 -6.63
C LYS A 286 -8.64 4.27 -7.26
N ALA A 287 -8.17 5.49 -7.05
CA ALA A 287 -8.79 6.68 -7.63
C ALA A 287 -8.71 6.66 -9.15
N ASP A 288 -7.55 6.35 -9.70
CA ASP A 288 -7.29 6.34 -11.13
C ASP A 288 -8.09 5.27 -11.87
N PHE A 289 -8.07 4.03 -11.36
CA PHE A 289 -8.83 2.93 -11.95
C PHE A 289 -10.32 3.21 -11.90
N THR A 290 -10.82 3.77 -10.80
CA THR A 290 -12.23 4.19 -10.70
C THR A 290 -12.58 5.17 -11.81
N VAL A 291 -11.78 6.22 -12.02
CA VAL A 291 -12.04 7.22 -13.07
C VAL A 291 -11.93 6.62 -14.46
N ARG A 292 -10.92 5.79 -14.74
CA ARG A 292 -10.80 5.05 -16.01
C ARG A 292 -12.04 4.23 -16.32
N LYS A 293 -12.56 3.51 -15.32
CA LYS A 293 -13.74 2.67 -15.48
C LYS A 293 -14.98 3.51 -15.80
N LEU A 294 -15.16 4.64 -15.11
CA LEU A 294 -16.27 5.56 -15.36
C LEU A 294 -16.22 6.16 -16.77
N GLU A 295 -15.04 6.59 -17.21
CA GLU A 295 -14.83 7.15 -18.55
C GLU A 295 -15.01 6.08 -19.64
N TYR A 296 -14.49 4.87 -19.41
CA TYR A 296 -14.67 3.73 -20.30
C TYR A 296 -16.15 3.36 -20.45
N ASP A 297 -16.89 3.19 -19.35
CA ASP A 297 -18.30 2.82 -19.38
C ASP A 297 -19.14 3.91 -20.07
N ARG A 298 -18.81 5.18 -19.85
CA ARG A 298 -19.41 6.30 -20.59
C ARG A 298 -19.12 6.21 -22.09
N ALA A 299 -17.88 5.98 -22.48
CA ALA A 299 -17.50 5.82 -23.88
C ALA A 299 -18.23 4.64 -24.55
N GLN A 300 -18.38 3.52 -23.84
CA GLN A 300 -19.14 2.35 -24.31
C GLN A 300 -20.64 2.66 -24.49
N ARG A 301 -21.26 3.42 -23.58
CA ARG A 301 -22.66 3.86 -23.73
C ARG A 301 -22.84 4.73 -24.97
N LEU A 302 -21.96 5.72 -25.15
CA LEU A 302 -21.97 6.61 -26.31
C LEU A 302 -21.77 5.84 -27.63
N ALA A 303 -20.83 4.89 -27.66
CA ALA A 303 -20.60 4.03 -28.82
C ALA A 303 -21.82 3.16 -29.20
N LYS A 304 -22.66 2.83 -28.22
CA LYS A 304 -23.95 2.12 -28.42
C LYS A 304 -25.10 3.05 -28.80
N GLY A 305 -24.83 4.34 -29.07
CA GLY A 305 -25.83 5.33 -29.47
C GLY A 305 -26.70 5.85 -28.32
N GLN A 306 -26.33 5.60 -27.06
CA GLN A 306 -27.05 6.17 -25.91
C GLN A 306 -26.67 7.64 -25.75
N SER A 307 -27.66 8.53 -25.59
CA SER A 307 -27.41 9.93 -25.28
C SER A 307 -26.97 10.10 -23.83
N THR A 308 -26.11 11.09 -23.57
CA THR A 308 -25.76 11.52 -22.21
C THR A 308 -26.62 12.72 -21.82
N SER A 309 -27.13 12.72 -20.61
CA SER A 309 -27.89 13.84 -20.05
C SER A 309 -27.00 14.76 -19.23
N GLU A 310 -27.47 15.98 -18.96
CA GLU A 310 -26.78 16.90 -18.04
C GLU A 310 -26.64 16.31 -16.62
N THR A 311 -27.55 15.41 -16.24
CA THR A 311 -27.49 14.69 -14.97
C THR A 311 -26.35 13.67 -14.96
N ASP A 312 -26.13 12.93 -16.05
CA ASP A 312 -25.00 12.00 -16.19
C ASP A 312 -23.65 12.73 -16.03
N ASP A 313 -23.56 13.95 -16.57
CA ASP A 313 -22.34 14.78 -16.52
C ASP A 313 -22.05 15.26 -15.11
N LYS A 314 -23.10 15.69 -14.38
CA LYS A 314 -23.01 16.08 -12.98
C LYS A 314 -22.60 14.89 -12.11
N GLU A 315 -23.19 13.72 -12.35
CA GLU A 315 -22.85 12.50 -11.62
C GLU A 315 -21.38 12.10 -11.82
N LEU A 316 -20.91 12.05 -13.06
CA LEU A 316 -19.50 11.76 -13.35
C LEU A 316 -18.56 12.76 -12.66
N SER A 317 -18.88 14.05 -12.75
CA SER A 317 -18.08 15.13 -12.12
C SER A 317 -18.02 14.97 -10.59
N MET A 318 -19.13 14.61 -9.95
CA MET A 318 -19.17 14.34 -8.50
C MET A 318 -18.33 13.13 -8.12
N GLN A 319 -18.36 12.06 -8.92
CA GLN A 319 -17.58 10.85 -8.66
C GLN A 319 -16.08 11.10 -8.82
N ILE A 320 -15.66 11.84 -9.85
CA ILE A 320 -14.26 12.28 -10.03
C ILE A 320 -13.83 13.17 -8.85
N ALA A 321 -14.68 14.13 -8.45
CA ALA A 321 -14.38 15.00 -7.31
C ALA A 321 -14.26 14.20 -6.00
N GLN A 322 -15.06 13.14 -5.81
CA GLN A 322 -14.95 12.24 -4.67
C GLN A 322 -13.66 11.43 -4.70
N ALA A 323 -13.26 10.89 -5.85
CA ALA A 323 -11.97 10.20 -6.00
C ALA A 323 -10.80 11.14 -5.67
N ALA A 324 -10.84 12.38 -6.15
CA ALA A 324 -9.86 13.40 -5.82
C ALA A 324 -9.81 13.72 -4.32
N ARG A 325 -10.94 13.78 -3.62
CA ARG A 325 -10.97 13.96 -2.15
C ARG A 325 -10.29 12.83 -1.39
N GLN A 326 -10.43 11.58 -1.85
CA GLN A 326 -9.74 10.45 -1.23
C GLN A 326 -8.22 10.56 -1.40
N VAL A 327 -7.76 10.99 -2.58
CA VAL A 327 -6.34 11.27 -2.82
C VAL A 327 -5.85 12.40 -1.90
N LEU A 328 -6.59 13.50 -1.81
CA LEU A 328 -6.24 14.64 -0.96
C LEU A 328 -6.13 14.27 0.52
N LYS A 329 -7.03 13.39 1.00
CA LYS A 329 -6.99 12.90 2.37
C LYS A 329 -5.64 12.22 2.69
N ALA A 330 -5.19 11.37 1.78
CA ALA A 330 -3.95 10.62 1.91
C ALA A 330 -2.71 11.51 1.74
N ILE A 331 -2.65 12.32 0.67
CA ILE A 331 -1.45 13.13 0.42
C ILE A 331 -1.29 14.27 1.44
N LEU A 332 -2.37 14.76 2.05
CA LEU A 332 -2.31 15.81 3.08
C LEU A 332 -2.23 15.28 4.51
N PHE A 333 -1.98 13.98 4.72
CA PHE A 333 -1.79 13.41 6.07
C PHE A 333 -2.97 13.68 7.02
N CYS A 334 -4.21 13.62 6.52
CA CYS A 334 -5.38 14.02 7.33
C CYS A 334 -5.66 13.07 8.51
N ASP A 335 -5.23 11.82 8.40
CA ASP A 335 -5.39 10.80 9.45
C ASP A 335 -4.04 10.38 10.05
N GLU A 336 -2.97 11.17 9.87
CA GLU A 336 -1.65 10.80 10.38
C GLU A 336 -1.68 10.63 11.91
N GLU A 337 -1.14 9.50 12.38
CA GLU A 337 -0.99 9.25 13.82
C GLU A 337 0.11 10.17 14.38
N PRO A 338 -0.19 11.05 15.35
CA PRO A 338 0.79 11.94 15.94
C PRO A 338 1.93 11.17 16.63
N LEU A 339 3.13 11.74 16.57
CA LEU A 339 4.25 11.24 17.36
C LEU A 339 4.19 11.84 18.77
N GLU A 340 4.07 10.98 19.77
CA GLU A 340 4.09 11.37 21.19
C GLU A 340 5.52 11.52 21.75
N SER A 341 6.53 11.11 20.98
CA SER A 341 7.94 11.28 21.32
C SER A 341 8.78 11.49 20.06
N PRO A 342 9.89 12.22 20.15
CA PRO A 342 10.80 12.37 19.02
C PRO A 342 11.35 11.03 18.53
N ILE A 343 11.56 10.94 17.22
CA ILE A 343 12.22 9.83 16.56
C ILE A 343 13.67 10.21 16.25
N GLU A 344 14.61 9.39 16.68
CA GLU A 344 16.03 9.50 16.29
C GLU A 344 16.40 8.31 15.41
N THR A 345 16.96 8.58 14.23
CA THR A 345 17.28 7.57 13.23
C THR A 345 18.65 6.93 13.48
N ALA A 346 18.85 5.72 12.96
CA ALA A 346 20.06 4.92 13.16
C ALA A 346 21.04 4.99 11.96
N GLY A 347 20.79 5.86 10.98
CA GLY A 347 21.64 6.01 9.80
C GLY A 347 21.32 7.22 8.92
N GLU A 348 21.83 7.18 7.68
CA GLU A 348 21.83 8.29 6.71
C GLU A 348 20.51 8.49 5.95
N PHE A 349 19.49 7.65 6.20
CA PHE A 349 18.26 7.67 5.40
C PHE A 349 17.59 9.04 5.37
N VAL A 350 17.49 9.72 6.51
CA VAL A 350 16.90 11.07 6.59
C VAL A 350 17.66 12.05 5.71
N HIS A 351 18.99 12.06 5.78
CA HIS A 351 19.82 12.96 5.01
C HIS A 351 19.70 12.71 3.50
N GLU A 352 19.83 11.46 3.07
CA GLU A 352 19.72 11.08 1.65
C GLU A 352 18.30 11.33 1.12
N PHE A 353 17.27 11.04 1.91
CA PHE A 353 15.88 11.24 1.51
C PHE A 353 15.57 12.73 1.32
N GLU A 354 15.97 13.60 2.25
CA GLU A 354 15.75 15.05 2.14
C GLU A 354 16.44 15.65 0.91
N ALA A 355 17.58 15.09 0.49
CA ALA A 355 18.36 15.59 -0.64
C ALA A 355 17.79 15.25 -2.03
N ARG A 356 16.85 14.29 -2.16
CA ARG A 356 16.35 13.80 -3.46
C ARG A 356 15.18 14.60 -4.05
N GLY A 357 14.55 15.48 -3.27
CA GLY A 357 13.33 16.18 -3.68
C GLY A 357 13.58 17.54 -4.34
N PRO A 358 12.60 18.08 -5.09
CA PRO A 358 12.60 19.50 -5.42
C PRO A 358 12.73 20.36 -4.16
N ILE A 359 13.49 21.44 -4.27
CA ILE A 359 13.69 22.43 -3.22
C ILE A 359 13.26 23.78 -3.80
N ASP A 360 12.40 24.49 -3.07
CA ASP A 360 11.98 25.83 -3.49
C ASP A 360 13.08 26.89 -3.29
N SER A 361 12.84 28.11 -3.74
CA SER A 361 13.79 29.22 -3.63
C SER A 361 14.15 29.61 -2.19
N LYS A 362 13.37 29.14 -1.19
CA LYS A 362 13.59 29.37 0.25
C LYS A 362 14.26 28.17 0.94
N GLY A 363 14.67 27.14 0.20
CA GLY A 363 15.33 25.96 0.77
C GLY A 363 14.37 24.96 1.43
N ARG A 364 13.08 25.01 1.12
CA ARG A 364 12.03 24.12 1.65
C ARG A 364 11.74 23.00 0.66
N SER A 365 11.40 21.82 1.19
CA SER A 365 11.03 20.65 0.39
C SER A 365 9.95 19.84 1.10
N LEU A 366 9.05 19.20 0.35
CA LEU A 366 8.05 18.25 0.89
C LEU A 366 8.70 17.01 1.51
N ARG A 367 9.99 16.76 1.26
CA ARG A 367 10.74 15.67 1.88
C ARG A 367 11.30 16.01 3.26
N LYS A 368 11.21 17.28 3.67
CA LYS A 368 11.79 17.72 4.94
C LYS A 368 11.07 17.07 6.11
N PHE A 369 11.82 16.36 6.94
CA PHE A 369 11.30 15.66 8.11
C PHE A 369 10.96 16.62 9.25
N ASP A 370 9.99 16.21 10.06
CA ASP A 370 9.72 16.78 11.38
C ASP A 370 10.28 15.84 12.45
N LEU A 371 9.81 14.58 12.47
CA LEU A 371 10.19 13.52 13.40
C LEU A 371 10.07 13.88 14.90
N GLN A 372 9.43 15.00 15.23
CA GLN A 372 9.15 15.41 16.61
C GLN A 372 7.70 15.10 16.97
N THR A 373 6.79 15.43 16.05
CA THR A 373 5.33 15.35 16.23
C THR A 373 4.62 14.67 15.07
N ARG A 374 5.31 14.52 13.93
CA ARG A 374 4.80 13.94 12.67
C ARG A 374 5.96 13.48 11.77
N LEU A 375 5.64 12.85 10.64
CA LEU A 375 6.63 12.40 9.66
C LEU A 375 7.32 13.57 8.96
N PHE A 376 6.57 14.39 8.24
CA PHE A 376 7.11 15.50 7.45
C PHE A 376 6.74 16.87 8.02
N ARG A 377 7.66 17.82 7.92
CA ARG A 377 7.45 19.22 8.34
C ARG A 377 6.33 19.89 7.55
N TYR A 378 6.27 19.61 6.25
CA TYR A 378 5.22 20.09 5.36
C TYR A 378 4.32 18.91 5.01
N PRO A 379 3.12 18.79 5.62
CA PRO A 379 2.22 17.64 5.48
C PRO A 379 1.53 17.61 4.11
N CYS A 380 2.32 17.39 3.07
CA CYS A 380 1.91 17.08 1.71
C CYS A 380 2.89 16.04 1.16
N SER A 381 2.38 14.91 0.70
CA SER A 381 3.21 13.78 0.26
C SER A 381 4.14 14.19 -0.88
N PHE A 382 5.42 13.84 -0.76
CA PHE A 382 6.40 14.00 -1.83
C PHE A 382 6.04 13.22 -3.11
N LEU A 383 5.11 12.26 -3.03
CA LEU A 383 4.67 11.46 -4.17
C LEU A 383 3.92 12.24 -5.24
N VAL A 384 3.51 13.48 -4.96
CA VAL A 384 3.00 14.40 -6.00
C VAL A 384 4.02 14.68 -7.11
N TYR A 385 5.31 14.42 -6.87
CA TYR A 385 6.39 14.57 -7.87
C TYR A 385 6.67 13.30 -8.69
N THR A 386 5.97 12.19 -8.43
CA THR A 386 6.23 10.92 -9.12
C THR A 386 5.48 10.82 -10.44
N GLU A 387 5.99 9.97 -11.35
CA GLU A 387 5.29 9.60 -12.58
C GLU A 387 3.90 8.99 -12.30
N ALA A 388 3.74 8.29 -11.16
CA ALA A 388 2.45 7.72 -10.76
C ALA A 388 1.38 8.79 -10.51
N PHE A 389 1.76 9.96 -9.98
CA PHE A 389 0.84 11.10 -9.84
C PHE A 389 0.64 11.83 -11.17
N ASP A 390 1.71 12.03 -11.94
CA ASP A 390 1.64 12.77 -13.20
C ASP A 390 0.79 12.06 -14.26
N ALA A 391 0.84 10.72 -14.28
CA ALA A 391 0.13 9.87 -15.23
C ALA A 391 -1.29 9.48 -14.80
N LEU A 392 -1.82 10.05 -13.70
CA LEU A 392 -3.25 9.93 -13.36
C LEU A 392 -4.12 10.44 -14.51
N GLN A 393 -5.36 9.94 -14.61
CA GLN A 393 -6.32 10.44 -15.59
C GLN A 393 -6.40 11.99 -15.54
N PRO A 394 -6.31 12.69 -16.69
CA PRO A 394 -6.22 14.15 -16.69
C PRO A 394 -7.36 14.84 -15.94
N THR A 395 -8.57 14.28 -16.01
CA THR A 395 -9.76 14.75 -15.28
C THR A 395 -9.59 14.62 -13.77
N LEU A 396 -9.03 13.50 -13.31
CA LEU A 396 -8.71 13.25 -11.90
C LEU A 396 -7.59 14.18 -11.40
N ARG A 397 -6.45 14.24 -12.12
CA ARG A 397 -5.31 15.10 -11.75
C ARG A 397 -5.73 16.56 -11.63
N THR A 398 -6.52 17.05 -12.59
CA THR A 398 -7.07 18.42 -12.57
C THR A 398 -7.97 18.65 -11.35
N ALA A 399 -8.85 17.69 -11.04
CA ALA A 399 -9.72 17.78 -9.87
C ALA A 399 -8.93 17.78 -8.55
N ILE A 400 -7.86 17.00 -8.46
CA ILE A 400 -6.95 16.98 -7.30
C ILE A 400 -6.27 18.33 -7.14
N LEU A 401 -5.60 18.84 -8.18
CA LEU A 401 -4.84 20.09 -8.10
C LEU A 401 -5.74 21.31 -7.82
N THR A 402 -6.93 21.35 -8.43
CA THR A 402 -7.92 22.41 -8.19
C THR A 402 -8.38 22.43 -6.74
N GLN A 403 -8.74 21.26 -6.20
CA GLN A 403 -9.18 21.14 -4.80
C GLN A 403 -8.02 21.38 -3.83
N LEU A 404 -6.80 20.90 -4.13
CA LEU A 404 -5.59 21.16 -3.35
C LEU A 404 -5.34 22.66 -3.23
N ARG A 405 -5.35 23.38 -4.35
CA ARG A 405 -5.19 24.84 -4.38
C ARG A 405 -6.28 25.52 -3.55
N THR A 406 -7.54 25.09 -3.71
CA THR A 406 -8.66 25.62 -2.94
C THR A 406 -8.46 25.44 -1.43
N ILE A 407 -8.02 24.26 -0.98
CA ILE A 407 -7.74 23.99 0.43
C ILE A 407 -6.63 24.90 0.94
N LEU A 408 -5.53 25.03 0.18
CA LEU A 408 -4.35 25.76 0.62
C LEU A 408 -4.51 27.29 0.59
N THR A 409 -5.41 27.83 -0.23
CA THR A 409 -5.65 29.28 -0.33
C THR A 409 -6.91 29.76 0.39
N ALA A 410 -7.74 28.86 0.92
CA ALA A 410 -8.95 29.23 1.62
C ALA A 410 -8.67 29.92 2.97
N GLU A 411 -9.50 30.91 3.29
CA GLU A 411 -9.53 31.59 4.59
C GLU A 411 -9.85 30.59 5.72
N THR A 412 -10.87 29.76 5.49
CA THR A 412 -11.28 28.66 6.38
C THR A 412 -11.34 27.35 5.62
N VAL A 413 -10.94 26.26 6.26
CA VAL A 413 -10.98 24.90 5.69
C VAL A 413 -11.94 24.01 6.49
N PRO A 414 -12.51 22.97 5.85
CA PRO A 414 -13.27 21.94 6.58
C PRO A 414 -12.45 21.29 7.70
N ASP A 415 -13.12 20.80 8.74
CA ASP A 415 -12.50 20.22 9.96
C ASP A 415 -11.47 19.12 9.67
N GLN A 416 -11.69 18.32 8.61
CA GLN A 416 -10.77 17.26 8.20
C GLN A 416 -9.37 17.77 7.75
N TYR A 417 -9.21 19.07 7.53
CA TYR A 417 -7.93 19.72 7.18
C TYR A 417 -7.46 20.68 8.30
N SER A 418 -8.05 20.60 9.49
CA SER A 418 -7.77 21.52 10.60
C SER A 418 -6.33 21.46 11.12
N HIS A 419 -5.62 20.35 10.91
CA HIS A 419 -4.18 20.22 11.20
C HIS A 419 -3.30 21.12 10.33
N LEU A 420 -3.82 21.57 9.17
CA LEU A 420 -3.17 22.53 8.29
C LEU A 420 -3.55 23.96 8.70
N ASN A 421 -2.80 24.54 9.65
CA ASN A 421 -2.99 25.95 10.03
C ASN A 421 -2.67 26.91 8.86
N ALA A 422 -3.07 28.17 8.97
CA ALA A 422 -2.93 29.16 7.89
C ALA A 422 -1.48 29.32 7.39
N THR A 423 -0.49 29.28 8.29
CA THR A 423 0.94 29.35 7.92
C THR A 423 1.36 28.13 7.12
N THR A 424 1.05 26.93 7.61
CA THR A 424 1.38 25.68 6.91
C THR A 424 0.72 25.62 5.52
N ARG A 425 -0.53 26.09 5.39
CA ARG A 425 -1.21 26.15 4.09
C ARG A 425 -0.54 27.12 3.11
N ALA A 426 -0.15 28.31 3.57
CA ALA A 426 0.56 29.29 2.77
C ALA A 426 1.95 28.76 2.33
N GLU A 427 2.70 28.14 3.23
CA GLU A 427 4.00 27.55 2.91
C GLU A 427 3.87 26.41 1.90
N LEU A 428 2.88 25.53 2.07
CA LEU A 428 2.60 24.46 1.10
C LEU A 428 2.21 25.02 -0.27
N HIS A 429 1.37 26.06 -0.31
CA HIS A 429 0.98 26.71 -1.56
C HIS A 429 2.21 27.27 -2.28
N GLU A 430 3.09 27.99 -1.58
CA GLU A 430 4.33 28.54 -2.15
C GLU A 430 5.26 27.44 -2.67
N ILE A 431 5.51 26.39 -1.87
CA ILE A 431 6.37 25.27 -2.28
C ILE A 431 5.82 24.68 -3.58
N LEU A 432 4.56 24.26 -3.58
CA LEU A 432 3.94 23.60 -4.74
C LEU A 432 3.92 24.50 -5.98
N SER A 433 3.70 25.81 -5.83
CA SER A 433 3.72 26.75 -6.97
C SER A 433 5.11 26.92 -7.58
N GLU A 434 6.18 26.72 -6.82
CA GLU A 434 7.55 26.76 -7.33
C GLU A 434 8.03 25.41 -7.86
N THR A 435 7.57 24.29 -7.28
CA THR A 435 8.19 22.98 -7.50
C THR A 435 7.33 21.96 -8.23
N LEU A 436 6.00 22.12 -8.26
CA LEU A 436 5.08 21.16 -8.90
C LEU A 436 4.56 21.71 -10.24
N THR A 437 5.03 21.11 -11.34
CA THR A 437 4.61 21.49 -12.68
C THR A 437 3.09 21.36 -12.87
N GLY A 438 2.44 22.50 -13.16
CA GLY A 438 1.00 22.58 -13.42
C GLY A 438 0.12 22.85 -12.19
N TYR A 439 0.70 23.28 -11.06
CA TYR A 439 -0.03 23.76 -9.87
C TYR A 439 -0.32 25.28 -9.93
#